data_AF-A0A4R2EEH8-F1
#
_entry.id   AF-A0A4R2EEH8-F1
#
_cell.length_a   1.000
_cell.length_b   1.000
_cell.length_c   1.000
_cell.angle_alpha   90.00
_cell.angle_beta   90.00
_cell.angle_gamma   90.00
#
_symmetry.space_group_name_H-M   'P 1'
#
loop_
_entity.id
_entity.type
_entity.pdbx_description
1 polymer ?
#
loop_
_entity_poly.entity_id
_entity_poly.type
_entity_poly.pdbx_seq_one_letter_code
_entity_poly.pdbx_strand_id
1 'polypeptide(L)'
;MKKHILYIVAFALMHMPSFGQDTNEEENGVTFLPHYKGEVVNKISGIPSSNAAKIFSVISSWQPFISPQGFKLTAHGDNTQLEVMVEPYFSQDGITLTNGGASLNVYFNDPLKIFRSSVVADIYIKPLKVAEFFGYPIYYNGYFETTIIGKSHKPLFVPVTREEYLKALIAEEEKKQKGYGQTMTADEYQKEIDKTYRELLKTDKQAAAEFKKEMEGVVKEYAASNKTPDVISLLKEELQNLSAQERQQQAYYALGAMEKYDNFSGLVPESDKDQGEPLVRPNYNLIEKGKGTIQLMVMRWNIKTEVIENESSPRLYTPKQNIGYELSDNKIAELYNSPTIWARIFALVK
;
A
#
# COMPACT_ATOMS: atom_id res chain seq x y z
N MET A 1 -68.06 6.25 -32.24
CA MET A 1 -66.61 6.55 -32.33
C MET A 1 -65.95 6.77 -30.95
N LYS A 2 -66.09 5.84 -29.99
CA LYS A 2 -65.37 5.91 -28.69
C LYS A 2 -64.85 4.56 -28.17
N LYS A 3 -65.04 3.46 -28.91
CA LYS A 3 -64.60 2.10 -28.50
C LYS A 3 -63.39 1.56 -29.28
N HIS A 4 -62.89 2.28 -30.29
CA HIS A 4 -61.70 1.85 -31.07
C HIS A 4 -60.41 2.59 -30.71
N ILE A 5 -60.49 3.68 -29.93
CA ILE A 5 -59.29 4.38 -29.43
C ILE A 5 -58.70 3.67 -28.20
N LEU A 6 -59.53 2.96 -27.43
CA LEU A 6 -59.07 2.26 -26.21
C LEU A 6 -58.19 1.03 -26.50
N TYR A 7 -58.40 0.37 -27.66
CA TYR A 7 -57.60 -0.80 -28.05
C TYR A 7 -56.21 -0.42 -28.60
N ILE A 8 -56.06 0.77 -29.19
CA ILE A 8 -54.76 1.23 -29.73
C ILE A 8 -53.84 1.69 -28.59
N VAL A 9 -54.39 2.24 -27.51
CA VAL A 9 -53.60 2.58 -26.30
C VAL A 9 -53.19 1.31 -25.53
N ALA A 10 -54.02 0.27 -25.51
CA ALA A 10 -53.68 -1.01 -24.89
C ALA A 10 -52.58 -1.77 -25.66
N PHE A 11 -52.54 -1.69 -26.99
CA PHE A 11 -51.46 -2.31 -27.78
C PHE A 11 -50.16 -1.50 -27.77
N ALA A 12 -50.22 -0.17 -27.69
CA ALA A 12 -49.02 0.67 -27.57
C ALA A 12 -48.31 0.51 -26.21
N LEU A 13 -49.03 0.09 -25.16
CA LEU A 13 -48.44 -0.23 -23.85
C LEU A 13 -47.88 -1.66 -23.76
N MET A 14 -48.20 -2.55 -24.71
CA MET A 14 -47.65 -3.92 -24.75
C MET A 14 -46.45 -4.06 -25.70
N HIS A 15 -46.11 -3.02 -26.46
CA HIS A 15 -44.95 -2.99 -27.37
C HIS A 15 -44.05 -1.76 -27.11
N MET A 16 -44.06 -1.21 -25.90
CA MET A 16 -42.79 -0.65 -25.43
C MET A 16 -41.81 -1.83 -25.44
N PRO A 17 -40.63 -1.71 -26.05
CA PRO A 17 -39.60 -2.70 -25.81
C PRO A 17 -39.50 -2.75 -24.29
N SER A 18 -39.81 -3.91 -23.70
CA SER A 18 -39.08 -4.27 -22.50
C SER A 18 -37.65 -4.07 -22.92
N PHE A 19 -36.99 -3.03 -22.40
CA PHE A 19 -35.54 -3.03 -22.36
C PHE A 19 -35.25 -4.27 -21.52
N GLY A 20 -35.17 -5.41 -22.22
CA GLY A 20 -34.57 -6.61 -21.72
C GLY A 20 -33.24 -6.11 -21.21
N GLN A 21 -33.04 -6.25 -19.91
CA GLN A 21 -31.72 -6.16 -19.34
C GLN A 21 -30.94 -7.31 -19.94
N ASP A 22 -30.48 -7.12 -21.17
CA ASP A 22 -29.53 -8.00 -21.80
C ASP A 22 -28.25 -7.86 -20.96
N THR A 23 -27.86 -9.00 -20.40
CA THR A 23 -26.71 -9.27 -19.51
C THR A 23 -26.82 -8.77 -18.06
N ASN A 24 -27.81 -9.28 -17.31
CA ASN A 24 -27.68 -9.40 -15.85
C ASN A 24 -26.99 -10.75 -15.56
N GLU A 25 -25.68 -10.76 -15.33
CA GLU A 25 -25.05 -11.92 -14.68
C GLU A 25 -25.46 -11.90 -13.20
N GLU A 26 -26.32 -12.85 -12.81
CA GLU A 26 -26.57 -13.15 -11.41
C GLU A 26 -25.39 -13.97 -10.89
N GLU A 27 -24.53 -13.33 -10.10
CA GLU A 27 -23.51 -14.04 -9.34
C GLU A 27 -23.88 -13.96 -7.85
N ASN A 28 -24.17 -15.09 -7.21
CA ASN A 28 -24.45 -15.18 -5.77
C ASN A 28 -25.56 -14.23 -5.25
N GLY A 29 -26.63 -14.00 -6.03
CA GLY A 29 -27.74 -13.11 -5.64
C GLY A 29 -27.46 -11.62 -5.83
N VAL A 30 -26.38 -11.28 -6.54
CA VAL A 30 -26.02 -9.92 -6.92
C VAL A 30 -26.32 -9.70 -8.39
N THR A 31 -27.03 -8.63 -8.72
CA THR A 31 -27.27 -8.20 -10.11
C THR A 31 -26.59 -6.87 -10.37
N PHE A 32 -25.57 -6.84 -11.23
CA PHE A 32 -24.93 -5.58 -11.61
C PHE A 32 -25.85 -4.71 -12.47
N LEU A 33 -25.72 -3.39 -12.32
CA LEU A 33 -26.62 -2.42 -12.95
C LEU A 33 -25.86 -1.49 -13.91
N PRO A 34 -25.29 -2.00 -15.03
CA PRO A 34 -24.37 -1.24 -15.91
C PRO A 34 -25.03 -0.03 -16.59
N HIS A 35 -26.35 0.03 -16.64
CA HIS A 35 -27.11 1.14 -17.25
C HIS A 35 -27.71 2.10 -16.23
N TYR A 36 -27.54 1.84 -14.93
CA TYR A 36 -28.08 2.70 -13.87
C TYR A 36 -27.47 4.10 -13.96
N LYS A 37 -28.27 5.14 -13.71
CA LYS A 37 -27.78 6.51 -13.72
C LYS A 37 -26.76 6.67 -12.60
N GLY A 38 -25.52 7.00 -12.95
CA GLY A 38 -24.46 7.20 -11.99
C GLY A 38 -24.48 8.56 -11.32
N GLU A 39 -23.61 8.70 -10.32
CA GLU A 39 -23.41 9.94 -9.58
C GLU A 39 -21.91 10.22 -9.39
N VAL A 40 -21.60 11.50 -9.13
CA VAL A 40 -20.26 11.96 -8.78
C VAL A 40 -20.29 12.50 -7.36
N VAL A 41 -19.54 11.89 -6.45
CA VAL A 41 -19.49 12.26 -5.03
C VAL A 41 -18.11 12.82 -4.70
N ASN A 42 -18.05 14.10 -4.35
CA ASN A 42 -16.82 14.75 -3.91
C ASN A 42 -16.75 14.80 -2.38
N LYS A 43 -15.84 14.02 -1.80
CA LYS A 43 -15.53 13.97 -0.35
C LYS A 43 -14.13 14.48 -0.05
N ILE A 44 -13.56 15.32 -0.92
CA ILE A 44 -12.27 15.98 -0.69
C ILE A 44 -12.43 16.99 0.44
N SER A 45 -11.58 16.89 1.45
CA SER A 45 -11.55 17.80 2.59
C SER A 45 -10.59 18.96 2.35
N GLY A 46 -10.85 20.09 3.02
CA GLY A 46 -10.02 21.30 2.94
C GLY A 46 -10.53 22.37 1.97
N ILE A 47 -9.66 23.32 1.62
CA ILE A 47 -9.98 24.49 0.79
C ILE A 47 -10.22 24.02 -0.66
N PRO A 48 -11.18 24.60 -1.41
CA PRO A 48 -11.42 24.29 -2.83
C PRO A 48 -10.19 24.38 -3.74
N SER A 49 -9.11 25.03 -3.29
CA SER A 49 -7.83 25.17 -3.99
C SER A 49 -6.83 24.04 -3.68
N SER A 50 -7.25 22.97 -3.00
CA SER A 50 -6.37 21.86 -2.66
C SER A 50 -5.82 21.14 -3.89
N ASN A 51 -4.68 20.48 -3.74
CA ASN A 51 -4.08 19.70 -4.82
C ASN A 51 -5.02 18.58 -5.32
N ALA A 52 -5.69 17.89 -4.40
CA ALA A 52 -6.73 16.92 -4.74
C ALA A 52 -7.88 17.54 -5.53
N ALA A 53 -8.42 18.68 -5.08
CA ALA A 53 -9.54 19.34 -5.76
C ALA A 53 -9.17 19.78 -7.19
N LYS A 54 -7.96 20.30 -7.39
CA LYS A 54 -7.46 20.69 -8.72
C LYS A 54 -7.41 19.49 -9.67
N ILE A 55 -6.79 18.39 -9.26
CA ILE A 55 -6.69 17.19 -10.11
C ILE A 55 -8.07 16.57 -10.33
N PHE A 56 -8.88 16.43 -9.29
CA PHE A 56 -10.20 15.85 -9.41
C PHE A 56 -11.09 16.66 -10.35
N SER A 57 -10.99 18.00 -10.36
CA SER A 57 -11.73 18.85 -11.31
C SER A 57 -11.39 18.56 -12.78
N VAL A 58 -10.15 18.12 -13.05
CA VAL A 58 -9.73 17.71 -14.39
C VAL A 58 -10.31 16.34 -14.71
N ILE A 59 -10.19 15.38 -13.79
CA ILE A 59 -10.69 14.01 -13.95
C ILE A 59 -12.21 13.99 -14.14
N SER A 60 -12.97 14.68 -13.28
CA SER A 60 -14.44 14.72 -13.35
C SER A 60 -14.99 15.49 -14.54
N SER A 61 -14.15 16.28 -15.24
CA SER A 61 -14.51 16.91 -16.51
C SER A 61 -14.38 16.00 -17.73
N TRP A 62 -13.93 14.75 -17.55
CA TRP A 62 -13.87 13.76 -18.61
C TRP A 62 -15.27 13.20 -18.90
N GLN A 63 -15.65 13.05 -20.18
CA GLN A 63 -17.02 12.72 -20.59
C GLN A 63 -17.63 11.51 -19.86
N PRO A 64 -16.95 10.35 -19.74
CA PRO A 64 -17.47 9.21 -18.97
C PRO A 64 -17.77 9.51 -17.50
N PHE A 65 -17.16 10.55 -16.93
CA PHE A 65 -17.27 10.94 -15.52
C PHE A 65 -18.16 12.16 -15.29
N ILE A 66 -18.50 12.93 -16.33
CA ILE A 66 -19.49 14.02 -16.24
C ILE A 66 -20.89 13.46 -16.02
N SER A 67 -21.21 12.36 -16.69
CA SER A 67 -22.50 11.66 -16.60
C SER A 67 -22.23 10.17 -16.50
N PRO A 68 -21.74 9.70 -15.34
CA PRO A 68 -21.38 8.31 -15.16
C PRO A 68 -22.62 7.41 -15.33
N GLN A 69 -22.39 6.21 -15.85
CA GLN A 69 -23.44 5.22 -16.10
C GLN A 69 -22.95 3.87 -15.61
N GLY A 70 -23.74 3.22 -14.76
CA GLY A 70 -23.44 1.93 -14.16
C GLY A 70 -22.49 1.97 -12.96
N PHE A 71 -21.98 3.15 -12.61
CA PHE A 71 -21.06 3.32 -11.48
C PHE A 71 -21.22 4.67 -10.79
N LYS A 72 -20.76 4.72 -9.54
CA LYS A 72 -20.53 5.92 -8.75
C LYS A 72 -19.06 6.32 -8.83
N LEU A 73 -18.79 7.59 -9.11
CA LEU A 73 -17.44 8.15 -9.04
C LEU A 73 -17.27 8.86 -7.70
N THR A 74 -16.45 8.31 -6.81
CA THR A 74 -16.18 8.93 -5.50
C THR A 74 -14.75 9.45 -5.45
N ALA A 75 -14.57 10.68 -4.96
CA ALA A 75 -13.26 11.23 -4.67
C ALA A 75 -13.06 11.54 -3.19
N HIS A 76 -11.95 11.08 -2.63
CA HIS A 76 -11.48 11.38 -1.28
C HIS A 76 -10.12 12.06 -1.37
N GLY A 77 -9.79 12.96 -0.45
CA GLY A 77 -8.45 13.54 -0.43
C GLY A 77 -8.34 14.87 0.27
N ASP A 78 -7.16 15.47 0.13
CA ASP A 78 -6.77 16.76 0.69
C ASP A 78 -5.54 17.34 -0.06
N ASN A 79 -4.67 18.10 0.62
CA ASN A 79 -3.45 18.65 0.02
C ASN A 79 -2.30 17.65 -0.14
N THR A 80 -2.38 16.50 0.52
CA THR A 80 -1.34 15.46 0.58
C THR A 80 -1.66 14.27 -0.32
N GLN A 81 -2.94 13.99 -0.58
CA GLN A 81 -3.35 12.86 -1.40
C GLN A 81 -4.72 13.05 -2.06
N LEU A 82 -4.98 12.27 -3.11
CA LEU A 82 -6.26 12.10 -3.78
C LEU A 82 -6.48 10.60 -4.06
N GLU A 83 -7.64 10.09 -3.70
CA GLU A 83 -8.15 8.80 -4.16
C GLU A 83 -9.40 9.04 -5.00
N VAL A 84 -9.44 8.46 -6.20
CA VAL A 84 -10.61 8.43 -7.08
C VAL A 84 -11.03 6.98 -7.26
N MET A 85 -12.27 6.66 -6.91
CA MET A 85 -12.85 5.33 -6.99
C MET A 85 -13.96 5.30 -8.04
N VAL A 86 -13.96 4.26 -8.87
CA VAL A 86 -15.03 3.94 -9.81
C VAL A 86 -15.77 2.73 -9.25
N GLU A 87 -16.93 2.94 -8.65
CA GLU A 87 -17.65 1.91 -7.90
C GLU A 87 -18.89 1.44 -8.67
N PRO A 88 -18.92 0.22 -9.23
CA PRO A 88 -20.08 -0.27 -9.97
C PRO A 88 -21.30 -0.43 -9.06
N TYR A 89 -22.48 -0.13 -9.60
CA TYR A 89 -23.73 -0.39 -8.91
C TYR A 89 -24.14 -1.85 -9.07
N PHE A 90 -24.68 -2.41 -7.99
CA PHE A 90 -25.38 -3.68 -8.03
C PHE A 90 -26.64 -3.64 -7.16
N SER A 91 -27.58 -4.52 -7.46
CA SER A 91 -28.73 -4.81 -6.63
C SER A 91 -28.50 -6.11 -5.87
N GLN A 92 -28.77 -6.07 -4.57
CA GLN A 92 -28.85 -7.25 -3.70
C GLN A 92 -30.09 -7.08 -2.83
N ASP A 93 -30.95 -8.10 -2.79
CA ASP A 93 -32.23 -8.08 -2.07
C ASP A 93 -33.12 -6.85 -2.41
N GLY A 94 -33.06 -6.39 -3.66
CA GLY A 94 -33.82 -5.22 -4.13
C GLY A 94 -33.22 -3.86 -3.69
N ILE A 95 -32.10 -3.85 -2.98
CA ILE A 95 -31.40 -2.63 -2.55
C ILE A 95 -30.26 -2.36 -3.52
N THR A 96 -30.15 -1.12 -4.01
CA THR A 96 -29.02 -0.69 -4.85
C THR A 96 -27.84 -0.27 -3.97
N LEU A 97 -26.68 -0.87 -4.20
CA LEU A 97 -25.46 -0.70 -3.40
C LEU A 97 -24.24 -0.50 -4.31
N THR A 98 -23.11 -0.10 -3.69
CA THR A 98 -21.77 -0.20 -4.27
C THR A 98 -20.85 -0.89 -3.27
N ASN A 99 -19.79 -1.58 -3.73
CA ASN A 99 -18.84 -2.29 -2.86
C ASN A 99 -17.40 -2.12 -3.37
N GLY A 100 -16.92 -0.88 -3.32
CA GLY A 100 -15.64 -0.51 -3.90
C GLY A 100 -15.61 -0.72 -5.42
N GLY A 101 -14.41 -0.79 -5.98
CA GLY A 101 -14.18 -0.95 -7.42
C GLY A 101 -12.76 -0.55 -7.76
N ALA A 102 -12.48 -0.32 -9.04
CA ALA A 102 -11.20 0.19 -9.48
C ALA A 102 -10.89 1.57 -8.87
N SER A 103 -9.62 1.85 -8.59
CA SER A 103 -9.22 3.16 -8.04
C SER A 103 -7.88 3.68 -8.56
N LEU A 104 -7.74 5.01 -8.47
CA LEU A 104 -6.51 5.75 -8.67
C LEU A 104 -6.16 6.48 -7.36
N ASN A 105 -4.98 6.20 -6.84
CA ASN A 105 -4.39 6.91 -5.71
C ASN A 105 -3.26 7.81 -6.20
N VAL A 106 -3.26 9.07 -5.78
CA VAL A 106 -2.23 10.07 -6.10
C VAL A 106 -1.75 10.69 -4.80
N TYR A 107 -0.46 10.57 -4.53
CA TYR A 107 0.18 11.22 -3.38
C TYR A 107 1.00 12.43 -3.85
N PHE A 108 0.89 13.54 -3.13
CA PHE A 108 1.53 14.81 -3.46
C PHE A 108 2.72 15.06 -2.56
N ASN A 109 3.87 15.36 -3.17
CA ASN A 109 5.07 15.79 -2.45
C ASN A 109 5.48 14.83 -1.32
N ASP A 110 5.36 13.52 -1.57
CA ASP A 110 5.74 12.49 -0.61
C ASP A 110 6.57 11.39 -1.30
N PRO A 111 7.91 11.50 -1.29
CA PRO A 111 8.80 10.52 -1.90
C PRO A 111 8.74 9.16 -1.21
N LEU A 112 8.25 9.10 0.04
CA LEU A 112 8.12 7.86 0.78
C LEU A 112 7.09 6.92 0.11
N LYS A 113 6.09 7.49 -0.57
CA LYS A 113 5.04 6.74 -1.27
C LYS A 113 5.54 6.00 -2.51
N ILE A 114 6.82 6.14 -2.88
CA ILE A 114 7.43 5.31 -3.92
C ILE A 114 7.66 3.88 -3.39
N PHE A 115 7.87 3.74 -2.08
CA PHE A 115 8.27 2.48 -1.46
C PHE A 115 7.10 1.71 -0.85
N ARG A 116 7.33 0.41 -0.60
CA ARG A 116 6.39 -0.49 0.07
C ARG A 116 6.70 -0.59 1.57
N SER A 117 7.80 -1.26 1.89
CA SER A 117 8.23 -1.58 3.25
C SER A 117 9.72 -1.34 3.37
N SER A 118 10.16 -0.77 4.49
CA SER A 118 11.59 -0.61 4.77
C SER A 118 12.19 -1.94 5.17
N VAL A 119 13.48 -2.11 4.85
CA VAL A 119 14.31 -3.18 5.40
C VAL A 119 14.62 -2.87 6.86
N VAL A 120 15.02 -1.63 7.12
CA VAL A 120 15.21 -1.07 8.46
C VAL A 120 15.04 0.44 8.42
N ALA A 121 14.39 1.01 9.44
CA ALA A 121 14.18 2.46 9.56
C ALA A 121 13.64 3.07 8.25
N ASP A 122 14.37 4.01 7.64
CA ASP A 122 14.05 4.70 6.40
C ASP A 122 14.82 4.13 5.17
N ILE A 123 15.40 2.94 5.29
CA ILE A 123 16.18 2.28 4.25
C ILE A 123 15.30 1.23 3.56
N TYR A 124 15.27 1.29 2.24
CA TYR A 124 14.41 0.47 1.40
C TYR A 124 15.23 -0.26 0.33
N ILE A 125 14.72 -1.39 -0.12
CA ILE A 125 15.11 -1.97 -1.41
C ILE A 125 14.72 -0.98 -2.52
N LYS A 126 15.64 -0.70 -3.44
CA LYS A 126 15.38 0.19 -4.57
C LYS A 126 14.33 -0.43 -5.50
N PRO A 127 13.23 0.27 -5.80
CA PRO A 127 12.25 -0.20 -6.78
C PRO A 127 12.86 -0.37 -8.17
N LEU A 128 12.38 -1.37 -8.92
CA LEU A 128 12.79 -1.67 -10.28
C LEU A 128 12.01 -0.82 -11.28
N LYS A 129 12.67 -0.10 -12.19
CA LYS A 129 11.98 0.57 -13.29
C LYS A 129 11.50 -0.49 -14.28
N VAL A 130 10.19 -0.55 -14.53
CA VAL A 130 9.56 -1.60 -15.34
C VAL A 130 8.90 -1.07 -16.63
N ALA A 131 8.52 0.21 -16.67
CA ALA A 131 7.85 0.81 -17.82
C ALA A 131 7.90 2.34 -17.77
N GLU A 132 7.20 3.00 -18.70
CA GLU A 132 6.97 4.43 -18.72
C GLU A 132 5.49 4.76 -18.96
N PHE A 133 5.01 5.83 -18.35
CA PHE A 133 3.68 6.40 -18.49
C PHE A 133 3.79 7.82 -19.03
N PHE A 134 3.49 8.03 -20.32
CA PHE A 134 3.65 9.32 -21.00
C PHE A 134 5.03 9.97 -20.78
N GLY A 135 6.10 9.15 -20.79
CA GLY A 135 7.49 9.59 -20.56
C GLY A 135 7.90 9.69 -19.08
N TYR A 136 7.01 9.42 -18.13
CA TYR A 136 7.33 9.33 -16.70
C TYR A 136 7.62 7.89 -16.28
N PRO A 137 8.61 7.63 -15.41
CA PRO A 137 8.98 6.26 -15.06
C PRO A 137 7.91 5.56 -14.20
N ILE A 138 7.70 4.28 -14.50
CA ILE A 138 6.93 3.34 -13.66
C ILE A 138 7.91 2.43 -12.95
N TYR A 139 7.78 2.34 -11.63
CA TYR A 139 8.58 1.47 -10.77
C TYR A 139 7.72 0.38 -10.12
N TYR A 140 8.24 -0.84 -10.07
CA TYR A 140 7.68 -1.95 -9.31
C TYR A 140 8.49 -2.16 -8.02
N ASN A 141 7.81 -2.35 -6.90
CA ASN A 141 8.43 -2.47 -5.57
C ASN A 141 8.17 -3.83 -4.90
N GLY A 142 7.90 -4.87 -5.70
CA GLY A 142 7.59 -6.21 -5.19
C GLY A 142 6.13 -6.39 -4.74
N TYR A 143 5.25 -5.43 -5.04
CA TYR A 143 3.83 -5.56 -4.74
C TYR A 143 2.94 -4.79 -5.71
N PHE A 144 3.21 -3.51 -5.95
CA PHE A 144 2.46 -2.72 -6.92
C PHE A 144 3.38 -1.87 -7.80
N GLU A 145 2.85 -1.48 -8.96
CA GLU A 145 3.46 -0.46 -9.80
C GLU A 145 3.13 0.94 -9.32
N THR A 146 4.12 1.82 -9.37
CA THR A 146 4.01 3.22 -9.00
C THR A 146 4.56 4.09 -10.11
N THR A 147 3.74 5.02 -10.60
CA THR A 147 4.18 6.03 -11.58
C THR A 147 4.67 7.27 -10.83
N ILE A 148 5.82 7.80 -11.24
CA ILE A 148 6.44 8.95 -10.57
C ILE A 148 6.52 10.13 -11.54
N ILE A 149 5.80 11.21 -11.20
CA ILE A 149 5.71 12.41 -12.03
C ILE A 149 6.32 13.57 -11.27
N GLY A 150 7.37 14.16 -11.82
CA GLY A 150 8.03 15.33 -11.27
C GLY A 150 8.81 16.07 -12.35
N LYS A 151 9.13 17.33 -12.09
CA LYS A 151 9.98 18.14 -12.99
C LYS A 151 11.43 18.25 -12.53
N SER A 152 11.72 17.82 -11.31
CA SER A 152 13.06 17.81 -10.76
C SER A 152 13.93 16.79 -11.51
N HIS A 153 15.12 17.21 -11.94
CA HIS A 153 16.15 16.32 -12.49
C HIS A 153 17.00 15.64 -11.41
N LYS A 154 16.71 15.88 -10.13
CA LYS A 154 17.44 15.23 -9.02
C LYS A 154 17.13 13.72 -9.00
N PRO A 155 18.09 12.87 -8.57
CA PRO A 155 17.84 11.44 -8.44
C PRO A 155 16.67 11.15 -7.50
N LEU A 156 15.84 10.15 -7.82
CA LEU A 156 14.72 9.76 -6.96
C LEU A 156 15.17 9.08 -5.66
N PHE A 157 16.33 8.44 -5.71
CA PHE A 157 16.86 7.56 -4.68
C PHE A 157 18.25 8.01 -4.27
N VAL A 158 18.50 8.04 -2.97
CA VAL A 158 19.83 8.28 -2.40
C VAL A 158 20.43 6.92 -2.05
N PRO A 159 21.57 6.52 -2.65
CA PRO A 159 22.26 5.28 -2.27
C PRO A 159 22.60 5.27 -0.79
N VAL A 160 22.46 4.11 -0.16
CA VAL A 160 22.85 3.89 1.24
C VAL A 160 24.15 3.12 1.27
N THR A 161 25.11 3.56 2.09
CA THR A 161 26.36 2.82 2.24
C THR A 161 26.23 1.62 3.18
N ARG A 162 27.18 0.68 3.11
CA ARG A 162 27.24 -0.48 4.02
C ARG A 162 27.29 -0.04 5.49
N GLU A 163 28.08 0.99 5.80
CA GLU A 163 28.19 1.52 7.16
C GLU A 163 26.89 2.17 7.63
N GLU A 164 26.22 2.95 6.78
CA GLU A 164 24.94 3.56 7.13
C GLU A 164 23.86 2.52 7.42
N TYR A 165 23.81 1.46 6.62
CA TYR A 165 22.87 0.37 6.80
C TYR A 165 23.11 -0.38 8.11
N LEU A 166 24.33 -0.83 8.36
CA LEU A 166 24.67 -1.55 9.59
C LEU A 166 24.42 -0.71 10.84
N LYS A 167 24.74 0.59 10.81
CA LYS A 167 24.43 1.50 11.92
C LYS A 167 22.93 1.64 12.15
N ALA A 168 22.13 1.72 11.09
CA ALA A 168 20.67 1.78 11.21
C ALA A 168 20.11 0.47 11.80
N LEU A 169 20.64 -0.68 11.37
CA LEU A 169 20.25 -2.00 11.87
C LEU A 169 20.58 -2.17 13.35
N ILE A 170 21.81 -1.83 13.76
CA ILE A 170 22.23 -1.82 15.16
C ILE A 170 21.33 -0.92 16.00
N ALA A 171 21.06 0.31 15.54
CA ALA A 171 20.23 1.25 16.28
C ALA A 171 18.78 0.77 16.43
N GLU A 172 18.23 0.08 15.43
CA GLU A 172 16.87 -0.46 15.49
C GLU A 172 16.80 -1.68 16.43
N GLU A 173 17.79 -2.56 16.42
CA GLU A 173 17.89 -3.66 17.39
C GLU A 173 18.08 -3.15 18.83
N GLU A 174 18.91 -2.11 19.03
CA GLU A 174 19.06 -1.43 20.32
C GLU A 174 17.74 -0.84 20.82
N LYS A 175 16.88 -0.32 19.93
CA LYS A 175 15.53 0.16 20.30
C LYS A 175 14.60 -0.99 20.64
N LYS A 176 14.62 -2.10 19.89
CA LYS A 176 13.80 -3.28 20.19
C LYS A 176 14.11 -3.81 21.58
N GLN A 177 15.40 -3.94 21.93
CA GLN A 177 15.82 -4.36 23.27
C GLN A 177 15.43 -3.39 24.40
N LYS A 178 15.20 -2.10 24.09
CA LYS A 178 14.70 -1.10 25.06
C LYS A 178 13.17 -1.02 25.12
N GLY A 179 12.48 -1.34 24.03
CA GLY A 179 11.02 -1.22 23.87
C GLY A 179 10.26 -2.46 24.33
N TYR A 180 10.84 -3.65 24.17
CA TYR A 180 10.52 -4.77 25.05
C TYR A 180 11.19 -4.43 26.36
N GLY A 181 10.40 -3.97 27.35
CA GLY A 181 10.92 -3.64 28.68
C GLY A 181 11.89 -4.71 29.13
N GLN A 182 13.01 -4.29 29.76
CA GLN A 182 14.05 -5.15 30.31
C GLN A 182 13.49 -6.54 30.55
N THR A 183 13.97 -7.55 29.82
CA THR A 183 13.78 -8.94 30.25
C THR A 183 14.05 -8.94 31.75
N MET A 184 12.98 -9.11 32.55
CA MET A 184 13.06 -9.09 34.00
C MET A 184 14.24 -10.00 34.32
N THR A 185 15.25 -9.48 35.00
CA THR A 185 16.41 -10.30 35.32
C THR A 185 15.92 -11.55 36.04
N ALA A 186 16.61 -12.68 35.91
CA ALA A 186 16.19 -13.90 36.61
C ALA A 186 15.96 -13.64 38.12
N ASP A 187 16.71 -12.69 38.69
CA ASP A 187 16.56 -12.22 40.07
C ASP A 187 15.27 -11.42 40.32
N GLU A 188 14.82 -10.58 39.40
CA GLU A 188 13.54 -9.87 39.51
C GLU A 188 12.36 -10.82 39.31
N TYR A 189 12.48 -11.78 38.39
CA TYR A 189 11.51 -12.85 38.18
C TYR A 189 11.37 -13.75 39.41
N GLN A 190 12.49 -14.11 40.04
CA GLN A 190 12.49 -14.85 41.29
C GLN A 190 11.81 -14.06 42.43
N LYS A 191 12.03 -12.74 42.52
CA LYS A 191 11.40 -11.91 43.55
C LYS A 191 9.89 -11.83 43.42
N GLU A 192 9.35 -11.73 42.21
CA GLU A 192 7.91 -11.74 41.98
C GLU A 192 7.29 -13.11 42.28
N ILE A 193 7.93 -14.22 41.87
CA ILE A 193 7.50 -15.58 42.26
C ILE A 193 7.46 -15.74 43.78
N ASP A 194 8.51 -15.28 44.49
CA ASP A 194 8.59 -15.37 45.95
C ASP A 194 7.53 -14.52 46.66
N LYS A 195 7.08 -13.43 46.02
CA LYS A 195 6.03 -12.56 46.54
C LYS A 195 4.66 -13.22 46.35
N THR A 196 4.35 -13.70 45.15
CA THR A 196 3.10 -14.42 44.85
C THR A 196 2.96 -15.70 45.69
N TYR A 197 4.06 -16.45 45.85
CA TYR A 197 4.10 -17.62 46.74
C TYR A 197 3.76 -17.26 48.20
N ARG A 198 4.33 -16.16 48.72
CA ARG A 198 4.05 -15.69 50.09
C ARG A 198 2.61 -15.22 50.29
N GLU A 199 1.96 -14.73 49.23
CA GLU A 199 0.55 -14.35 49.29
C GLU A 199 -0.36 -15.57 49.23
N LEU A 200 -0.09 -16.53 48.34
CA LEU A 200 -0.84 -17.79 48.24
C LEU A 200 -0.72 -18.62 49.53
N LEU A 201 0.44 -18.62 50.19
CA LEU A 201 0.62 -19.30 51.47
C LEU A 201 -0.34 -18.83 52.58
N LYS A 202 -0.86 -17.60 52.48
CA LYS A 202 -1.81 -17.03 53.45
C LYS A 202 -3.23 -17.54 53.26
N THR A 203 -3.57 -17.98 52.05
CA THR A 203 -4.94 -18.35 51.65
C THR A 203 -5.08 -19.85 51.39
N ASP A 204 -4.11 -20.47 50.72
CA ASP A 204 -4.10 -21.90 50.41
C ASP A 204 -2.66 -22.45 50.34
N LYS A 205 -2.32 -23.28 51.32
CA LYS A 205 -0.97 -23.86 51.45
C LYS A 205 -0.68 -24.92 50.38
N GLN A 206 -1.70 -25.61 49.89
CA GLN A 206 -1.51 -26.65 48.88
C GLN A 206 -1.30 -26.02 47.50
N ALA A 207 -2.11 -25.02 47.15
CA ALA A 207 -1.94 -24.24 45.91
C ALA A 207 -0.59 -23.51 45.87
N ALA A 208 -0.11 -22.98 47.01
CA ALA A 208 1.20 -22.35 47.08
C ALA A 208 2.35 -23.34 46.78
N ALA A 209 2.27 -24.57 47.30
CA ALA A 209 3.29 -25.59 47.07
C ALA A 209 3.32 -26.07 45.61
N GLU A 210 2.15 -26.19 44.97
CA GLU A 210 2.04 -26.52 43.55
C GLU A 210 2.58 -25.38 42.66
N PHE A 211 2.20 -24.13 42.95
CA PHE A 211 2.71 -22.93 42.27
C PHE A 211 4.24 -22.84 42.33
N LYS A 212 4.84 -23.06 43.51
CA LYS A 212 6.30 -23.01 43.66
C LYS A 212 7.00 -24.07 42.81
N LYS A 213 6.46 -25.30 42.79
CA LYS A 213 7.03 -26.41 42.03
C LYS A 213 6.95 -26.16 40.52
N GLU A 214 5.84 -25.60 40.05
CA GLU A 214 5.64 -25.24 38.63
C GLU A 214 6.59 -24.11 38.22
N MET A 215 6.70 -23.07 39.04
CA MET A 215 7.56 -21.92 38.76
C MET A 215 9.06 -22.23 38.84
N GLU A 216 9.49 -23.20 39.65
CA GLU A 216 10.89 -23.69 39.65
C GLU A 216 11.30 -24.30 38.29
N GLY A 217 10.35 -24.87 37.54
CA GLY A 217 10.58 -25.34 36.16
C GLY A 217 10.76 -24.17 35.20
N VAL A 218 9.87 -23.18 35.27
CA VAL A 218 9.90 -21.98 34.42
C VAL A 218 11.16 -21.14 34.65
N VAL A 219 11.62 -20.99 35.90
CA VAL A 219 12.87 -20.28 36.23
C VAL A 219 14.09 -20.98 35.64
N LYS A 220 14.11 -22.32 35.64
CA LYS A 220 15.20 -23.09 35.03
C LYS A 220 15.22 -22.96 33.51
N GLU A 221 14.05 -22.99 32.88
CA GLU A 221 13.93 -22.76 31.44
C GLU A 221 14.34 -21.32 31.05
N TYR A 222 13.93 -20.33 31.84
CA TYR A 222 14.30 -18.92 31.63
C TYR A 222 15.80 -18.66 31.84
N ALA A 223 16.41 -19.28 32.85
CA ALA A 223 17.85 -19.22 33.08
C ALA A 223 18.66 -19.94 31.98
N ALA A 224 18.12 -21.01 31.40
CA ALA A 224 18.74 -21.73 30.29
C ALA A 224 18.54 -21.03 28.93
N SER A 225 17.48 -20.22 28.76
CA SER A 225 17.17 -19.52 27.50
C SER A 225 18.02 -18.25 27.25
N ASN A 226 18.94 -17.89 28.14
CA ASN A 226 19.68 -16.62 28.12
C ASN A 226 20.90 -16.56 27.17
N LYS A 227 20.92 -17.32 26.07
CA LYS A 227 21.90 -17.09 24.99
C LYS A 227 21.27 -17.22 23.61
N THR A 228 20.29 -16.38 23.32
CA THR A 228 20.21 -15.84 21.97
C THR A 228 21.55 -15.15 21.69
N PRO A 229 22.22 -15.42 20.54
CA PRO A 229 23.39 -14.65 20.14
C PRO A 229 23.06 -13.16 20.24
N ASP A 230 23.92 -12.38 20.89
CA ASP A 230 23.72 -10.94 20.97
C ASP A 230 23.87 -10.35 19.55
N VAL A 231 22.75 -10.27 18.85
CA VAL A 231 22.66 -9.78 17.46
C VAL A 231 23.33 -8.41 17.33
N ILE A 232 23.25 -7.57 18.36
CA ILE A 232 23.91 -6.25 18.37
C ILE A 232 25.43 -6.40 18.35
N SER A 233 25.99 -7.29 19.18
CA SER A 233 27.43 -7.57 19.17
C SER A 233 27.90 -8.12 17.82
N LEU A 234 27.13 -9.03 17.22
CA LEU A 234 27.44 -9.62 15.92
C LEU A 234 27.39 -8.60 14.77
N LEU A 235 26.39 -7.72 14.76
CA LEU A 235 26.31 -6.62 13.80
C LEU A 235 27.42 -5.58 14.00
N LYS A 236 27.82 -5.32 15.25
CA LYS A 236 28.96 -4.44 15.56
C LYS A 236 30.29 -5.05 15.08
N GLU A 237 30.47 -6.35 15.26
CA GLU A 237 31.62 -7.09 14.73
C GLU A 237 31.65 -7.05 13.20
N GLU A 238 30.50 -7.30 12.54
CA GLU A 238 30.38 -7.20 11.09
C GLU A 238 30.79 -5.81 10.57
N LEU A 239 30.33 -4.74 11.22
CA LEU A 239 30.73 -3.37 10.88
C LEU A 239 32.22 -3.11 11.10
N GLN A 240 32.80 -3.65 12.17
CA GLN A 240 34.23 -3.48 12.48
C GLN A 240 35.12 -4.17 11.44
N ASN A 241 34.69 -5.33 10.95
CA ASN A 241 35.40 -6.12 9.95
C ASN A 241 35.40 -5.49 8.54
N LEU A 242 34.50 -4.55 8.25
CA LEU A 242 34.55 -3.78 7.00
C LEU A 242 35.73 -2.80 6.98
N SER A 243 36.51 -2.85 5.90
CA SER A 243 37.53 -1.84 5.58
C SER A 243 36.91 -0.45 5.35
N ALA A 244 37.74 0.59 5.42
CA ALA A 244 37.28 1.97 5.17
C ALA A 244 36.66 2.16 3.77
N GLN A 245 37.17 1.43 2.77
CA GLN A 245 36.62 1.47 1.42
C GLN A 245 35.25 0.77 1.36
N GLU A 246 35.12 -0.42 1.95
CA GLU A 246 33.85 -1.16 1.96
C GLU A 246 32.75 -0.37 2.68
N ARG A 247 33.08 0.30 3.78
CA ARG A 247 32.12 1.14 4.52
C ARG A 247 31.45 2.23 3.66
N GLN A 248 32.14 2.72 2.64
CA GLN A 248 31.63 3.73 1.71
C GLN A 248 30.93 3.15 0.47
N GLN A 249 31.06 1.85 0.22
CA GLN A 249 30.37 1.21 -0.89
C GLN A 249 28.86 1.16 -0.64
N GLN A 250 28.10 1.15 -1.74
CA GLN A 250 26.66 0.99 -1.69
C GLN A 250 26.29 -0.38 -1.08
N ALA A 251 25.29 -0.38 -0.21
CA ALA A 251 24.75 -1.59 0.38
C ALA A 251 23.83 -2.32 -0.61
N TYR A 252 23.99 -3.64 -0.70
CA TYR A 252 23.13 -4.55 -1.45
C TYR A 252 22.59 -5.60 -0.50
N TYR A 253 21.32 -5.95 -0.64
CA TYR A 253 20.60 -6.87 0.23
C TYR A 253 19.97 -8.00 -0.57
N ALA A 254 19.95 -9.21 -0.02
CA ALA A 254 19.22 -10.33 -0.62
C ALA A 254 18.58 -11.21 0.45
N LEU A 255 17.38 -11.72 0.16
CA LEU A 255 16.78 -12.79 0.93
C LEU A 255 17.66 -14.05 0.77
N GLY A 256 18.16 -14.61 1.88
CA GLY A 256 19.11 -15.72 1.86
C GLY A 256 20.59 -15.32 1.98
N ALA A 257 20.90 -14.03 2.04
CA ALA A 257 22.29 -13.56 2.16
C ALA A 257 22.92 -13.94 3.52
N MET A 258 22.13 -13.97 4.59
CA MET A 258 22.61 -14.33 5.92
C MET A 258 23.17 -15.76 5.93
N GLU A 259 22.43 -16.70 5.35
CA GLU A 259 22.81 -18.11 5.26
C GLU A 259 23.94 -18.33 4.25
N LYS A 260 23.91 -17.62 3.12
CA LYS A 260 24.91 -17.80 2.05
C LYS A 260 26.28 -17.25 2.45
N TYR A 261 26.33 -16.11 3.12
CA TYR A 261 27.57 -15.39 3.42
C TYR A 261 27.94 -15.40 4.91
N ASP A 262 27.19 -16.14 5.73
CA ASP A 262 27.40 -16.25 7.18
C ASP A 262 27.48 -14.88 7.87
N ASN A 263 26.47 -14.03 7.61
CA ASN A 263 26.36 -12.70 8.19
C ASN A 263 25.00 -12.46 8.85
N PHE A 264 24.88 -11.38 9.62
CA PHE A 264 23.68 -11.07 10.40
C PHE A 264 22.85 -9.94 9.81
N SER A 265 23.42 -9.22 8.85
CA SER A 265 22.79 -8.04 8.26
C SER A 265 22.00 -8.34 6.99
N GLY A 266 22.22 -9.49 6.35
CA GLY A 266 21.71 -9.82 5.02
C GLY A 266 22.38 -9.02 3.91
N LEU A 267 23.55 -8.41 4.17
CA LEU A 267 24.33 -7.73 3.14
C LEU A 267 24.97 -8.74 2.18
N VAL A 268 24.96 -8.38 0.90
CA VAL A 268 25.69 -9.09 -0.14
C VAL A 268 27.10 -8.47 -0.25
N PRO A 269 28.18 -9.27 -0.30
CA PRO A 269 29.53 -8.76 -0.50
C PRO A 269 29.68 -8.13 -1.89
N GLU A 270 30.62 -7.20 -2.04
CA GLU A 270 30.80 -6.45 -3.31
C GLU A 270 31.09 -7.38 -4.50
N SER A 271 31.79 -8.50 -4.28
CA SER A 271 32.06 -9.50 -5.32
C SER A 271 30.81 -10.09 -5.96
N ASP A 272 29.71 -10.12 -5.20
CA ASP A 272 28.46 -10.77 -5.57
C ASP A 272 27.31 -9.76 -5.66
N LYS A 273 27.58 -8.46 -5.79
CA LYS A 273 26.55 -7.40 -5.74
C LYS A 273 25.40 -7.61 -6.74
N ASP A 274 25.66 -8.25 -7.87
CA ASP A 274 24.65 -8.55 -8.90
C ASP A 274 23.62 -9.60 -8.45
N GLN A 275 23.88 -10.29 -7.33
CA GLN A 275 22.96 -11.20 -6.65
C GLN A 275 22.11 -10.50 -5.58
N GLY A 276 22.31 -9.20 -5.38
CA GLY A 276 21.60 -8.40 -4.38
C GLY A 276 20.86 -7.23 -4.99
N GLU A 277 19.93 -6.70 -4.22
CA GLU A 277 19.18 -5.50 -4.57
C GLU A 277 19.75 -4.28 -3.84
N PRO A 278 19.96 -3.17 -4.55
CA PRO A 278 20.57 -1.99 -3.95
C PRO A 278 19.66 -1.36 -2.89
N LEU A 279 20.23 -1.00 -1.74
CA LEU A 279 19.55 -0.27 -0.68
C LEU A 279 19.63 1.25 -0.91
N VAL A 280 18.51 1.93 -0.66
CA VAL A 280 18.35 3.37 -0.90
C VAL A 280 17.46 4.04 0.16
N ARG A 281 17.56 5.36 0.25
CA ARG A 281 16.62 6.24 0.95
C ARG A 281 15.78 7.08 -0.03
N PRO A 282 14.58 7.54 0.37
CA PRO A 282 13.83 8.54 -0.39
C PRO A 282 14.64 9.84 -0.51
N ASN A 283 14.69 10.44 -1.71
CA ASN A 283 15.30 11.76 -1.86
C ASN A 283 14.31 12.90 -1.53
N TYR A 284 14.31 13.36 -0.28
CA TYR A 284 13.46 14.49 0.12
C TYR A 284 13.86 15.83 -0.51
N ASN A 285 15.04 15.95 -1.12
CA ASN A 285 15.44 17.16 -1.84
C ASN A 285 14.70 17.33 -3.18
N LEU A 286 13.86 16.36 -3.57
CA LEU A 286 12.91 16.48 -4.68
C LEU A 286 11.85 17.56 -4.44
N ILE A 287 11.63 17.94 -3.18
CA ILE A 287 10.55 18.84 -2.77
C ILE A 287 11.12 19.99 -1.97
N GLU A 288 10.81 21.20 -2.39
CA GLU A 288 11.07 22.41 -1.62
C GLU A 288 9.90 22.65 -0.64
N LYS A 289 10.23 22.68 0.65
CA LYS A 289 9.23 22.90 1.72
C LYS A 289 8.57 24.27 1.59
N GLY A 290 7.27 24.33 1.88
CA GLY A 290 6.51 25.58 1.96
C GLY A 290 5.97 26.13 0.64
N LYS A 291 6.27 25.51 -0.52
CA LYS A 291 5.80 26.03 -1.82
C LYS A 291 4.33 25.78 -2.15
N GLY A 292 3.61 24.93 -1.42
CA GLY A 292 2.16 24.67 -1.61
C GLY A 292 1.76 24.09 -2.98
N THR A 293 2.66 24.05 -3.95
CA THR A 293 2.50 23.51 -5.29
C THR A 293 2.85 22.02 -5.34
N ILE A 294 2.33 21.33 -6.34
CA ILE A 294 2.69 19.94 -6.64
C ILE A 294 4.06 19.94 -7.33
N GLN A 295 5.07 19.36 -6.69
CA GLN A 295 6.44 19.20 -7.23
C GLN A 295 6.71 17.73 -7.60
N LEU A 296 6.05 16.82 -6.88
CA LEU A 296 6.09 15.38 -7.09
C LEU A 296 4.68 14.81 -6.97
N MET A 297 4.28 13.96 -7.91
CA MET A 297 3.14 13.07 -7.77
C MET A 297 3.60 11.63 -7.84
N VAL A 298 3.08 10.83 -6.92
CA VAL A 298 3.31 9.39 -6.87
C VAL A 298 1.95 8.73 -7.06
N MET A 299 1.76 8.07 -8.19
CA MET A 299 0.47 7.48 -8.57
C MET A 299 0.48 5.96 -8.45
N ARG A 300 -0.59 5.42 -7.90
CA ARG A 300 -0.85 3.98 -7.81
C ARG A 300 -2.24 3.68 -8.33
N TRP A 301 -2.32 2.61 -9.10
CA TRP A 301 -3.57 2.15 -9.68
C TRP A 301 -4.00 0.87 -8.98
N ASN A 302 -5.31 0.64 -8.95
CA ASN A 302 -5.89 -0.58 -8.44
C ASN A 302 -7.01 -1.03 -9.38
N ILE A 303 -6.75 -2.09 -10.14
CA ILE A 303 -7.72 -2.84 -10.94
C ILE A 303 -8.31 -3.93 -10.06
N LYS A 304 -9.65 -4.07 -10.06
CA LYS A 304 -10.40 -4.90 -9.11
C LYS A 304 -10.55 -6.35 -9.55
N THR A 305 -10.67 -6.62 -10.84
CA THR A 305 -10.98 -7.96 -11.39
C THR A 305 -9.77 -8.83 -11.65
N GLU A 306 -8.56 -8.34 -11.39
CA GLU A 306 -7.36 -9.15 -11.58
C GLU A 306 -7.09 -10.04 -10.37
N VAL A 307 -7.04 -11.34 -10.65
CA VAL A 307 -6.86 -12.43 -9.69
C VAL A 307 -5.38 -12.66 -9.37
N ILE A 308 -4.49 -12.09 -10.18
CA ILE A 308 -3.04 -12.29 -10.06
C ILE A 308 -2.49 -11.17 -9.17
N GLU A 309 -2.05 -11.56 -7.96
CA GLU A 309 -1.16 -10.73 -7.14
C GLU A 309 -0.03 -10.25 -8.07
N ASN A 310 0.10 -8.93 -8.26
CA ASN A 310 1.09 -8.19 -9.07
C ASN A 310 0.58 -7.48 -10.34
N GLU A 311 -0.67 -7.66 -10.78
CA GLU A 311 -1.10 -7.10 -12.07
C GLU A 311 -1.95 -5.82 -12.01
N SER A 312 -2.29 -5.27 -10.84
CA SER A 312 -3.27 -4.18 -10.62
C SER A 312 -3.04 -2.82 -11.35
N SER A 313 -2.10 -2.76 -12.29
CA SER A 313 -1.79 -1.68 -13.19
C SER A 313 -2.62 -1.72 -14.49
N PRO A 314 -3.26 -0.60 -14.90
CA PRO A 314 -4.05 -0.54 -16.13
C PRO A 314 -3.27 -0.83 -17.41
N ARG A 315 -1.93 -0.79 -17.38
CA ARG A 315 -1.09 -1.13 -18.54
C ARG A 315 -1.02 -2.63 -18.83
N LEU A 316 -1.29 -3.46 -17.82
CA LEU A 316 -1.31 -4.92 -17.91
C LEU A 316 -2.74 -5.44 -18.13
N TYR A 317 -3.72 -4.61 -17.78
CA TYR A 317 -5.13 -4.91 -17.94
C TYR A 317 -5.57 -4.94 -19.41
N THR A 318 -6.26 -6.02 -19.78
CA THR A 318 -6.96 -6.12 -21.06
C THR A 318 -8.45 -5.86 -20.83
N PRO A 319 -9.07 -4.85 -21.50
CA PRO A 319 -10.48 -4.56 -21.33
C PRO A 319 -11.37 -5.78 -21.59
N LYS A 320 -12.31 -6.00 -20.66
CA LYS A 320 -13.25 -7.14 -20.68
C LYS A 320 -14.69 -6.64 -20.84
N GLN A 321 -15.67 -7.45 -20.42
CA GLN A 321 -17.08 -7.11 -20.53
C GLN A 321 -17.36 -5.83 -19.72
N ASN A 322 -18.24 -4.95 -20.23
CA ASN A 322 -18.55 -3.68 -19.56
C ASN A 322 -19.58 -3.87 -18.43
N ILE A 323 -19.42 -4.91 -17.60
CA ILE A 323 -20.32 -5.27 -16.50
C ILE A 323 -19.56 -5.48 -15.20
N GLY A 324 -20.24 -5.31 -14.07
CA GLY A 324 -19.67 -5.52 -12.74
C GLY A 324 -18.38 -4.76 -12.47
N TYR A 325 -17.42 -5.42 -11.82
CA TYR A 325 -16.12 -4.82 -11.53
C TYR A 325 -15.29 -4.57 -12.80
N GLU A 326 -15.51 -5.33 -13.88
CA GLU A 326 -14.85 -5.10 -15.18
C GLU A 326 -15.26 -3.75 -15.78
N LEU A 327 -16.50 -3.27 -15.54
CA LEU A 327 -16.91 -1.91 -15.90
C LEU A 327 -16.00 -0.86 -15.24
N SER A 328 -15.72 -1.02 -13.93
CA SER A 328 -14.85 -0.08 -13.22
C SER A 328 -13.41 -0.10 -13.73
N ASP A 329 -12.90 -1.30 -14.02
CA ASP A 329 -11.54 -1.51 -14.51
C ASP A 329 -11.36 -0.95 -15.92
N ASN A 330 -12.34 -1.17 -16.80
CA ASN A 330 -12.40 -0.57 -18.12
C ASN A 330 -12.37 0.96 -18.04
N LYS A 331 -13.11 1.58 -17.11
CA LYS A 331 -13.12 3.05 -16.98
C LYS A 331 -11.80 3.62 -16.45
N ILE A 332 -11.15 2.93 -15.52
CA ILE A 332 -9.79 3.32 -15.07
C ILE A 332 -8.76 3.11 -16.19
N ALA A 333 -8.86 2.04 -16.98
CA ALA A 333 -7.99 1.81 -18.13
C ALA A 333 -8.20 2.83 -19.25
N GLU A 334 -9.44 3.22 -19.53
CA GLU A 334 -9.75 4.31 -20.45
C GLU A 334 -9.17 5.65 -19.95
N LEU A 335 -9.28 5.94 -18.63
CA LEU A 335 -8.66 7.12 -18.03
C LEU A 335 -7.14 7.08 -18.16
N TYR A 336 -6.50 5.94 -17.87
CA TYR A 336 -5.06 5.73 -18.03
C TYR A 336 -4.61 6.08 -19.44
N ASN A 337 -5.38 5.69 -20.45
CA ASN A 337 -5.05 5.91 -21.86
C ASN A 337 -5.46 7.29 -22.41
N SER A 338 -5.96 8.23 -21.59
CA SER A 338 -6.50 9.52 -22.05
C SER A 338 -5.46 10.65 -22.06
N PRO A 339 -4.82 10.98 -23.21
CA PRO A 339 -3.69 11.91 -23.24
C PRO A 339 -4.10 13.34 -22.87
N THR A 340 -5.32 13.73 -23.26
CA THR A 340 -5.87 15.08 -22.99
C THR A 340 -6.06 15.34 -21.50
N ILE A 341 -6.49 14.32 -20.75
CA ILE A 341 -6.66 14.44 -19.29
C ILE A 341 -5.28 14.52 -18.63
N TRP A 342 -4.36 13.64 -19.01
CA TRP A 342 -3.02 13.61 -18.43
C TRP A 342 -2.19 14.86 -18.75
N ALA A 343 -2.28 15.41 -19.95
CA ALA A 343 -1.63 16.68 -20.28
C ALA A 343 -2.07 17.82 -19.35
N ARG A 344 -3.36 17.89 -19.03
CA ARG A 344 -3.90 18.90 -18.09
C ARG A 344 -3.44 18.65 -16.66
N ILE A 345 -3.36 17.40 -16.21
CA ILE A 345 -2.87 17.04 -14.87
C ILE A 345 -1.37 17.33 -14.76
N PHE A 346 -0.55 16.95 -15.74
CA PHE A 346 0.90 17.20 -15.74
C PHE A 346 1.25 18.68 -15.71
N ALA A 347 0.41 19.55 -16.30
CA ALA A 347 0.60 21.01 -16.25
C ALA A 347 0.50 21.60 -14.83
N LEU A 348 -0.13 20.88 -13.89
CA LEU A 348 -0.25 21.26 -12.48
C LEU A 348 1.04 21.01 -11.68
N VAL A 349 1.93 20.15 -12.17
CA VAL A 349 3.23 19.86 -11.54
C VAL A 349 4.20 21.00 -11.88
N LYS A 350 4.89 21.54 -10.88
CA LYS A 350 5.78 22.72 -10.99
C LYS A 350 7.21 22.38 -10.67
#